data_AF-A0A554JJ12-F1
#
_entry.id   AF-A0A554JJ12-F1
#
_cell.length_a   1.000
_cell.length_b   1.000
_cell.length_c   1.000
_cell.angle_alpha   90.00
_cell.angle_beta   90.00
_cell.angle_gamma   90.00
#
_symmetry.space_group_name_H-M   'P 1'
#
loop_
_entity.id
_entity.type
_entity.pdbx_description
1 polymer ?
#
loop_
_entity_poly.entity_id
_entity_poly.type
_entity_poly.pdbx_seq_one_letter_code
_entity_poly.pdbx_strand_id
1 'polypeptide(L)'
;MKRQYQILAVVIFAFLLGTAILTSKNKQDGELKPHIASEALAAKFDYLSQNDNSSCSANFQKSIPQMTNTDNIRGSCCSPMSLHRYSEQVEGLKKYGNIPEIPPGPYDIGANLAKRLMSYYDVELTPEE
;
A
#
# COMPACT_ATOMS: atom_id res chain seq x y z
N MET A 1 68.02 9.31 -19.69
CA MET A 1 67.08 8.16 -19.67
C MET A 1 66.25 8.06 -18.38
N LYS A 2 66.82 7.93 -17.16
CA LYS A 2 66.04 7.77 -15.90
C LYS A 2 64.94 8.82 -15.65
N ARG A 3 65.19 10.10 -15.97
CA ARG A 3 64.25 11.22 -15.73
C ARG A 3 63.03 11.22 -16.67
N GLN A 4 63.15 10.64 -17.87
CA GLN A 4 62.02 10.48 -18.81
C GLN A 4 61.07 9.36 -18.37
N TYR A 5 61.61 8.25 -17.85
CA TYR A 5 60.79 7.16 -17.30
C TYR A 5 60.00 7.56 -16.05
N GLN A 6 60.54 8.45 -15.21
CA GLN A 6 59.81 8.95 -14.04
C GLN A 6 58.64 9.87 -14.40
N ILE A 7 58.80 10.72 -15.43
CA ILE A 7 57.71 11.58 -15.90
C ILE A 7 56.61 10.74 -16.56
N LEU A 8 56.98 9.74 -17.37
CA LEU A 8 56.03 8.78 -17.96
C LEU A 8 55.26 7.98 -16.90
N ALA A 9 55.93 7.53 -15.83
CA ALA A 9 55.29 6.78 -14.74
C ALA A 9 54.26 7.61 -13.96
N VAL A 10 54.54 8.89 -13.69
CA VAL A 10 53.61 9.78 -12.97
C VAL A 10 52.38 10.13 -13.81
N VAL A 11 52.55 10.33 -15.12
CA VAL A 11 51.43 10.63 -16.04
C VAL A 11 50.49 9.42 -16.18
N ILE A 12 51.05 8.20 -16.28
CA ILE A 12 50.25 6.96 -16.35
C ILE A 12 49.47 6.73 -15.04
N PHE A 13 50.09 6.97 -13.89
CA PHE A 13 49.42 6.79 -12.59
C PHE A 13 48.30 7.82 -12.36
N ALA A 14 48.50 9.07 -12.80
CA ALA A 14 47.44 10.10 -12.75
C ALA A 14 46.26 9.78 -13.69
N PHE A 15 46.53 9.17 -14.85
CA PHE A 15 45.47 8.77 -15.79
C PHE A 15 44.68 7.55 -15.27
N LEU A 16 45.34 6.59 -14.61
CA LEU A 16 44.68 5.44 -13.99
C LEU A 16 43.87 5.79 -12.74
N LEU A 17 44.25 6.83 -11.99
CA LEU A 17 43.44 7.36 -10.88
C LEU A 17 42.29 8.26 -11.36
N GLY A 18 42.47 9.00 -12.46
CA GLY A 18 41.44 9.88 -13.01
C GLY A 18 40.25 9.15 -13.62
N THR A 19 40.43 7.94 -14.16
CA THR A 19 39.34 7.14 -14.74
C THR A 19 38.49 6.42 -13.71
N ALA A 20 38.99 6.19 -12.48
CA ALA A 20 38.23 5.53 -11.42
C ALA A 20 37.16 6.43 -10.76
N ILE A 21 37.22 7.75 -10.95
CA ILE A 21 36.32 8.71 -10.28
C ILE A 21 35.13 9.13 -11.18
N LEU A 22 35.18 8.87 -12.49
CA LEU A 22 34.13 9.29 -13.43
C LEU A 22 33.00 8.28 -13.66
N THR A 23 33.04 7.09 -13.04
CA THR A 23 32.00 6.05 -13.23
C THR A 23 31.02 5.90 -12.06
N SER A 24 31.08 6.75 -11.04
CA SER A 24 30.12 6.72 -9.92
C SER A 24 29.02 7.78 -10.05
N LYS A 25 28.10 7.55 -10.99
CA LYS A 25 26.74 8.09 -10.93
C LYS A 25 25.75 6.98 -11.26
N ASN A 26 25.75 5.93 -10.45
CA ASN A 26 24.69 4.92 -10.51
C ASN A 26 23.50 5.43 -9.68
N LYS A 27 22.65 6.22 -10.32
CA LYS A 27 21.37 6.69 -9.77
C LYS A 27 20.31 5.62 -10.08
N GLN A 28 20.33 4.52 -9.33
CA GLN A 28 19.23 3.52 -9.31
C GLN A 28 18.40 3.69 -8.04
N ASP A 29 17.73 4.82 -7.92
CA ASP A 29 16.65 5.02 -6.95
C ASP A 29 15.35 5.20 -7.74
N GLY A 30 14.75 4.11 -8.23
CA GLY A 30 13.51 4.20 -9.01
C GLY A 30 12.78 2.90 -9.33
N GLU A 31 13.48 1.77 -9.48
CA GLU A 31 12.87 0.56 -10.06
C GLU A 31 12.29 -0.42 -9.02
N LEU A 32 12.77 -0.39 -7.78
CA LEU A 32 12.38 -1.37 -6.75
C LEU A 32 11.03 -1.07 -6.07
N LYS A 33 10.56 0.19 -6.09
CA LYS A 33 9.37 0.61 -5.33
C LYS A 33 8.02 0.20 -5.96
N PRO A 34 7.80 0.30 -7.28
CA PRO A 34 6.49 -0.01 -7.87
C PRO A 34 6.15 -1.50 -7.78
N HIS A 35 7.14 -2.37 -8.01
CA HIS A 35 6.94 -3.83 -7.96
C HIS A 35 6.60 -4.32 -6.55
N ILE A 36 7.34 -3.92 -5.52
CA ILE A 36 7.07 -4.34 -4.14
C ILE A 36 5.70 -3.87 -3.66
N ALA A 37 5.28 -2.64 -4.00
CA ALA A 37 3.97 -2.13 -3.63
C ALA A 37 2.84 -2.95 -4.29
N SER A 38 3.04 -3.38 -5.54
CA SER A 38 2.08 -4.22 -6.26
C SER A 38 1.98 -5.65 -5.69
N GLU A 39 3.12 -6.23 -5.29
CA GLU A 39 3.16 -7.55 -4.66
C GLU A 39 2.51 -7.55 -3.28
N ALA A 40 2.77 -6.53 -2.46
CA ALA A 40 2.14 -6.38 -1.16
C ALA A 40 0.61 -6.22 -1.26
N LEU A 41 0.15 -5.47 -2.28
CA LEU A 41 -1.28 -5.31 -2.56
C LEU A 41 -1.92 -6.63 -2.99
N ALA A 42 -1.27 -7.39 -3.88
CA ALA A 42 -1.74 -8.70 -4.31
C ALA A 42 -1.79 -9.71 -3.15
N ALA A 43 -0.77 -9.75 -2.30
CA ALA A 43 -0.76 -10.61 -1.12
C ALA A 43 -1.89 -10.26 -0.14
N LYS A 44 -2.18 -8.95 0.05
CA LYS A 44 -3.32 -8.53 0.87
C LYS A 44 -4.67 -8.92 0.24
N PHE A 45 -4.80 -8.79 -1.08
CA PHE A 45 -5.97 -9.27 -1.80
C PHE A 45 -6.19 -10.78 -1.62
N ASP A 46 -5.15 -11.58 -1.78
CA ASP A 46 -5.21 -13.03 -1.64
C ASP A 46 -5.65 -13.43 -0.23
N TYR A 47 -5.08 -12.77 0.79
CA TYR A 47 -5.51 -12.99 2.16
C TYR A 47 -6.99 -12.65 2.36
N LEU A 48 -7.44 -11.46 1.96
CA LEU A 48 -8.81 -11.02 2.18
C LEU A 48 -9.84 -11.84 1.38
N SER A 49 -9.49 -12.29 0.18
CA SER A 49 -10.38 -13.11 -0.66
C SER A 49 -10.55 -14.54 -0.15
N GLN A 50 -9.59 -15.05 0.63
CA GLN A 50 -9.63 -16.38 1.23
C GLN A 50 -10.10 -16.39 2.69
N ASN A 51 -10.12 -15.23 3.34
CA ASN A 51 -10.44 -15.08 4.77
C ASN A 51 -11.61 -14.11 4.97
N ASP A 52 -12.63 -14.21 4.12
CA ASP A 52 -13.84 -13.42 4.26
C ASP A 52 -14.68 -13.88 5.46
N ASN A 53 -15.40 -12.94 6.04
CA ASN A 53 -16.41 -13.20 7.07
C ASN A 53 -17.63 -12.28 6.95
N SER A 54 -17.66 -11.44 5.91
CA SER A 54 -18.78 -10.58 5.57
C SER A 54 -19.78 -11.31 4.68
N SER A 55 -21.07 -11.02 4.83
CA SER A 55 -22.09 -11.51 3.89
C SER A 55 -23.23 -10.52 3.73
N CYS A 56 -23.82 -10.50 2.53
CA CYS A 56 -24.97 -9.68 2.16
C CYS A 56 -26.27 -10.23 2.76
N SER A 57 -26.34 -10.30 4.09
CA SER A 57 -27.48 -10.87 4.80
C SER A 57 -27.86 -10.03 6.01
N ALA A 58 -29.17 -9.98 6.30
CA ALA A 58 -29.67 -9.35 7.52
C ALA A 58 -29.11 -10.00 8.79
N ASN A 59 -28.77 -11.30 8.73
CA ASN A 59 -28.15 -12.01 9.86
C ASN A 59 -26.74 -11.50 10.14
N PHE A 60 -25.95 -11.24 9.10
CA PHE A 60 -24.62 -10.65 9.26
C PHE A 60 -24.71 -9.23 9.79
N GLN A 61 -25.62 -8.39 9.25
CA GLN A 61 -25.83 -7.05 9.81
C GLN A 61 -26.15 -7.09 11.31
N LYS A 62 -27.00 -8.02 11.75
CA LYS A 62 -27.37 -8.21 13.15
C LYS A 62 -26.26 -8.80 14.02
N SER A 63 -25.24 -9.43 13.42
CA SER A 63 -24.12 -9.99 14.18
C SER A 63 -23.03 -8.95 14.50
N ILE A 64 -22.91 -7.87 13.71
CA ILE A 64 -21.88 -6.83 13.90
C ILE A 64 -21.87 -6.24 15.33
N PRO A 65 -23.02 -5.90 15.96
CA PRO A 65 -23.02 -5.43 17.35
C PRO A 65 -22.43 -6.43 18.35
N GLN A 66 -22.48 -7.73 18.05
CA GLN A 66 -22.02 -8.82 18.91
C GLN A 66 -20.54 -9.18 18.72
N MET A 67 -19.88 -8.67 17.67
CA MET A 67 -18.44 -8.89 17.44
C MET A 67 -17.60 -8.30 18.58
N THR A 68 -16.42 -8.83 18.85
CA THR A 68 -15.49 -8.18 19.78
C THR A 68 -14.92 -6.90 19.17
N ASN A 69 -14.51 -5.94 19.98
CA ASN A 69 -13.95 -4.68 19.45
C ASN A 69 -12.60 -4.87 18.73
N THR A 70 -11.95 -6.01 18.92
CA THR A 70 -10.70 -6.42 18.26
C THR A 70 -10.92 -7.22 16.98
N ASP A 71 -12.17 -7.60 16.67
CA ASP A 71 -12.49 -8.31 15.43
C ASP A 71 -12.38 -7.37 14.21
N ASN A 72 -12.26 -7.97 13.03
CA ASN A 72 -12.38 -7.26 11.76
C ASN A 72 -13.42 -7.94 10.87
N ILE A 73 -14.15 -7.12 10.13
CA ILE A 73 -15.00 -7.50 9.01
C ILE A 73 -14.13 -7.52 7.77
N ARG A 74 -14.08 -8.67 7.09
CA ARG A 74 -13.18 -8.92 5.97
C ARG A 74 -13.91 -9.44 4.74
N GLY A 75 -13.37 -9.06 3.60
CA GLY A 75 -13.83 -9.50 2.29
C GLY A 75 -14.94 -8.61 1.72
N SER A 76 -15.48 -9.05 0.58
CA SER A 76 -16.55 -8.36 -0.11
C SER A 76 -17.90 -8.97 0.27
N CYS A 77 -18.82 -8.12 0.70
CA CYS A 77 -20.09 -8.52 1.31
C CYS A 77 -21.05 -9.26 0.35
N CYS A 78 -21.20 -8.78 -0.89
CA CYS A 78 -22.28 -9.23 -1.80
C CYS A 78 -21.78 -9.87 -3.11
N SER A 79 -20.48 -9.95 -3.31
CA SER A 79 -19.87 -10.49 -4.54
C SER A 79 -18.48 -11.02 -4.25
N PRO A 80 -17.94 -11.96 -5.06
CA PRO A 80 -16.53 -12.32 -5.00
C PRO A 80 -15.62 -11.09 -5.14
N MET A 81 -14.46 -11.11 -4.47
CA MET A 81 -13.47 -10.06 -4.61
C MET A 81 -12.85 -10.06 -6.02
N SER A 82 -12.46 -8.88 -6.51
CA SER A 82 -11.75 -8.70 -7.78
C SER A 82 -10.50 -7.88 -7.56
N LEU A 83 -9.34 -8.40 -7.97
CA LEU A 83 -8.05 -7.73 -7.75
C LEU A 83 -8.00 -6.37 -8.44
N HIS A 84 -8.58 -6.26 -9.64
CA HIS A 84 -8.69 -5.02 -10.37
C HIS A 84 -9.53 -3.98 -9.61
N ARG A 85 -10.71 -4.35 -9.10
CA ARG A 85 -11.55 -3.44 -8.30
C ARG A 85 -10.88 -3.06 -6.97
N TYR A 86 -10.21 -4.01 -6.33
CA TYR A 86 -9.52 -3.79 -5.08
C TYR A 86 -8.38 -2.76 -5.24
N SER A 87 -7.59 -2.86 -6.30
CA SER A 87 -6.50 -1.91 -6.55
C SER A 87 -7.01 -0.50 -6.83
N GLU A 88 -8.06 -0.35 -7.63
CA GLU A 88 -8.70 0.95 -7.89
C GLU A 88 -9.26 1.59 -6.61
N GLN A 89 -9.92 0.78 -5.76
CA GLN A 89 -10.48 1.28 -4.50
C GLN A 89 -9.39 1.70 -3.51
N VAL A 90 -8.32 0.90 -3.36
CA VAL A 90 -7.19 1.27 -2.51
C VAL A 90 -6.52 2.55 -2.99
N GLU A 91 -6.36 2.74 -4.30
CA GLU A 91 -5.83 3.99 -4.86
C GLU A 91 -6.76 5.17 -4.58
N GLY A 92 -8.07 5.01 -4.83
CA GLY A 92 -9.06 6.06 -4.60
C GLY A 92 -9.18 6.50 -3.14
N LEU A 93 -9.04 5.57 -2.19
CA LEU A 93 -9.11 5.87 -0.76
C LEU A 93 -7.94 6.73 -0.26
N LYS A 94 -6.80 6.76 -0.95
CA LYS A 94 -5.65 7.60 -0.55
C LYS A 94 -6.01 9.08 -0.44
N LYS A 95 -6.92 9.57 -1.29
CA LYS A 95 -7.42 10.96 -1.26
C LYS A 95 -8.05 11.31 0.10
N TYR A 96 -8.60 10.33 0.79
CA TYR A 96 -9.33 10.50 2.04
C TYR A 96 -8.57 9.98 3.26
N GLY A 97 -7.28 9.65 3.12
CA GLY A 97 -6.46 9.07 4.19
C GLY A 97 -6.23 9.99 5.39
N ASN A 98 -6.64 11.25 5.31
CA ASN A 98 -6.65 12.20 6.44
C ASN A 98 -7.93 12.13 7.30
N ILE A 99 -8.94 11.36 6.89
CA ILE A 99 -10.19 11.16 7.64
C ILE A 99 -10.03 9.88 8.48
N PRO A 100 -10.00 9.97 9.82
CA PRO A 100 -9.70 8.83 10.69
C PRO A 100 -10.68 7.64 10.56
N GLU A 101 -11.94 7.93 10.21
CA GLU A 101 -12.99 6.94 10.04
C GLU A 101 -12.89 6.17 8.71
N ILE A 102 -12.08 6.63 7.75
CA ILE A 102 -11.91 5.98 6.46
C ILE A 102 -10.72 5.03 6.53
N PRO A 103 -10.93 3.70 6.45
CA PRO A 103 -9.82 2.75 6.48
C PRO A 103 -8.93 2.88 5.24
N PRO A 104 -7.67 2.45 5.31
CA PRO A 104 -6.75 2.49 4.16
C PRO A 104 -7.12 1.52 3.03
N GLY A 105 -8.12 0.65 3.24
CA GLY A 105 -8.61 -0.29 2.23
C GLY A 105 -10.07 -0.66 2.45
N PRO A 106 -10.78 -1.10 1.39
CA PRO A 106 -12.24 -1.26 1.40
C PRO A 106 -12.76 -2.53 2.10
N TYR A 107 -11.91 -3.55 2.29
CA TYR A 107 -12.35 -4.92 2.63
C TYR A 107 -11.74 -5.45 3.94
N ASP A 108 -11.29 -4.55 4.82
CA ASP A 108 -10.75 -4.89 6.14
C ASP A 108 -11.12 -3.77 7.12
N ILE A 109 -12.24 -3.93 7.81
CA ILE A 109 -12.86 -2.90 8.66
C ILE A 109 -12.92 -3.40 10.09
N GLY A 110 -12.32 -2.67 11.03
CA GLY A 110 -12.40 -3.00 12.45
C GLY A 110 -13.84 -3.00 12.96
N ALA A 111 -14.24 -4.03 13.70
CA ALA A 111 -15.60 -4.16 14.22
C ALA A 111 -15.99 -2.98 15.13
N ASN A 112 -15.05 -2.43 15.90
CA ASN A 112 -15.28 -1.21 16.68
C ASN A 112 -15.68 -0.01 15.81
N LEU A 113 -15.02 0.18 14.66
CA LEU A 113 -15.38 1.25 13.71
C LEU A 113 -16.76 0.96 13.10
N ALA A 114 -17.00 -0.26 12.64
CA ALA A 114 -18.28 -0.66 12.05
C ALA A 114 -19.46 -0.41 13.01
N LYS A 115 -19.33 -0.80 14.28
CA LYS A 115 -20.35 -0.53 15.31
C LYS A 115 -20.66 0.95 15.49
N ARG A 116 -19.62 1.80 15.51
CA ARG A 116 -19.81 3.26 15.59
C ARG A 116 -20.50 3.80 14.35
N LEU A 117 -20.09 3.37 13.15
CA LEU A 117 -20.71 3.86 11.91
C LEU A 117 -22.16 3.37 11.76
N MET A 118 -22.48 2.16 12.24
CA MET A 118 -23.86 1.65 12.25
C MET A 118 -24.81 2.51 13.08
N SER A 119 -24.35 3.18 14.15
CA SER A 119 -25.23 4.08 14.92
C SER A 119 -25.65 5.32 14.14
N TYR A 120 -25.00 5.62 13.01
CA TYR A 120 -25.35 6.72 12.13
C TYR A 120 -26.16 6.26 10.90
N TYR A 121 -26.48 4.97 10.76
CA TYR A 121 -27.12 4.45 9.54
C TYR A 121 -28.49 5.09 9.25
N ASP A 122 -29.26 5.38 10.29
CA ASP A 122 -30.59 5.99 10.18
C ASP A 122 -30.55 7.52 10.30
N VAL A 123 -29.36 8.14 10.31
CA VAL A 123 -29.23 9.60 10.33
C VAL A 123 -29.46 10.12 8.92
N GLU A 124 -30.50 10.95 8.78
CA GLU A 124 -30.77 11.67 7.53
C GLU A 124 -29.80 12.86 7.41
N LEU A 125 -29.13 12.95 6.24
CA LEU A 125 -28.29 14.10 5.92
C LEU A 125 -29.17 15.34 5.66
N THR A 126 -28.67 16.50 6.11
CA THR A 126 -29.28 17.78 5.78
C THR A 126 -28.98 18.16 4.32
N PRO A 127 -29.75 19.06 3.68
CA PRO A 127 -29.43 19.54 2.33
C PRO A 127 -28.04 20.18 2.18
N GLU A 128 -27.44 20.60 3.29
CA GLU A 128 -26.11 21.21 3.35
C GLU A 128 -24.95 20.20 3.41
N GLU A 129 -25.23 18.90 3.58
CA GLU A 129 -24.28 17.79 3.68
C GLU A 129 -24.39 16.82 2.48
#